data_AF-A0A933RBN7-F1
#
_entry.id   AF-A0A933RBN7-F1
#
_cell.length_a   1.000
_cell.length_b   1.000
_cell.length_c   1.000
_cell.angle_alpha   90.00
_cell.angle_beta   90.00
_cell.angle_gamma   90.00
#
_symmetry.space_group_name_H-M   'P 1'
#
loop_
_entity.id
_entity.type
_entity.pdbx_description
1 polymer ?
#
loop_
_entity_poly.entity_id
_entity_poly.type
_entity_poly.pdbx_seq_one_letter_code
_entity_poly.pdbx_strand_id
1 'polypeptide(L)'
;QLVVSALAGLACGEIVVDRAEEGPVRTVKVPVIEVSGMTAQAVRQLDAANVAFSDIVGRQSTLDDVFFALTGHGAEEAAAS
;
A
#
# COMPACT_ATOMS: atom_id res chain seq x y z
N GLN A 1 9.15 4.07 8.73
CA GLN A 1 9.06 2.76 9.42
C GLN A 1 7.74 2.60 10.19
N LEU A 2 7.28 3.60 10.95
CA LEU A 2 6.02 3.55 11.71
C LEU A 2 4.77 3.12 10.91
N VAL A 3 4.61 3.60 9.68
CA VAL A 3 3.49 3.22 8.80
C VAL A 3 3.51 1.73 8.43
N VAL A 4 4.70 1.18 8.14
CA VAL A 4 4.88 -0.23 7.75
C VAL A 4 4.60 -1.12 8.95
N SER A 5 5.12 -0.76 10.13
CA SER A 5 4.84 -1.52 11.35
C SER A 5 3.37 -1.47 11.76
N ALA A 6 2.70 -0.34 11.54
CA ALA A 6 1.27 -0.20 11.85
C ALA A 6 0.43 -1.13 10.97
N LEU A 7 0.75 -1.22 9.67
CA LEU A 7 -0.04 -1.98 8.69
C LEU A 7 0.44 -3.43 8.50
N ALA A 8 1.57 -3.84 9.11
CA ALA A 8 2.12 -5.18 9.00
C ALA A 8 1.13 -6.28 9.44
N GLY A 9 0.25 -5.99 10.40
CA GLY A 9 -0.78 -6.94 10.85
C GLY A 9 -1.93 -7.16 9.87
N LEU A 10 -2.08 -6.30 8.86
CA LEU A 10 -3.10 -6.42 7.81
C LEU A 10 -2.55 -7.07 6.54
N ALA A 11 -1.22 -7.04 6.37
CA ALA A 11 -0.57 -7.50 5.17
C ALA A 11 -0.60 -9.03 5.07
N CYS A 12 -0.97 -9.54 3.90
CA CYS A 12 -0.82 -10.96 3.55
C CYS A 12 0.43 -11.26 2.71
N GLY A 13 1.32 -10.28 2.57
CA GLY A 13 2.51 -10.34 1.72
C GLY A 13 3.44 -9.15 1.94
N GLU A 14 4.37 -8.94 1.01
CA GLU A 14 5.34 -7.84 1.09
C GLU A 14 4.66 -6.47 0.97
N ILE A 15 4.96 -5.59 1.92
CA ILE A 15 4.52 -4.19 1.88
C ILE A 15 5.48 -3.41 1.00
N VAL A 16 4.95 -2.83 -0.08
CA VAL A 16 5.73 -2.00 -1.00
C VAL A 16 5.64 -0.55 -0.55
N VAL A 17 6.79 0.10 -0.38
CA VAL A 17 6.88 1.50 0.05
C VAL A 17 7.52 2.32 -1.05
N ASP A 18 6.73 3.16 -1.70
CA ASP A 18 7.20 4.16 -2.66
C ASP A 18 7.68 5.41 -1.92
N ARG A 19 8.95 5.76 -2.13
CA ARG A 19 9.60 6.96 -1.56
C ARG A 19 10.30 7.72 -2.66
N ALA A 20 10.21 9.04 -2.62
CA ALA A 20 11.08 9.90 -3.42
C ALA A 20 12.53 9.80 -2.93
N GLU A 21 13.51 9.94 -3.83
CA GLU A 21 14.95 9.76 -3.56
C GLU A 21 15.43 10.59 -2.36
N GLU A 22 14.88 11.79 -2.17
CA GLU A 22 15.06 12.62 -0.98
C GLU A 22 13.70 13.21 -0.56
N GLY A 23 12.81 12.38 0.01
CA GLY A 23 11.49 12.88 0.43
C GLY A 23 10.67 11.95 1.32
N PRO A 24 9.48 12.41 1.74
CA PRO A 24 8.56 11.60 2.53
C PRO A 24 8.04 10.40 1.73
N VAL A 25 7.49 9.42 2.45
CA VAL A 25 6.77 8.30 1.84
C VAL A 25 5.62 8.84 1.00
N ARG A 26 5.60 8.51 -0.28
CA ARG A 26 4.55 8.94 -1.21
C ARG A 26 3.38 7.98 -1.18
N THR A 27 3.66 6.69 -1.21
CA THR A 27 2.61 5.67 -1.25
C THR A 27 3.08 4.40 -0.57
N VAL A 28 2.18 3.76 0.18
CA VAL A 28 2.40 2.44 0.77
C VAL A 28 1.33 1.52 0.21
N LYS A 29 1.76 0.45 -0.47
CA LYS A 29 0.86 -0.58 -0.99
C LYS A 29 0.92 -1.77 -0.04
N VAL A 30 -0.23 -2.13 0.51
CA VAL A 30 -0.37 -3.26 1.44
C VAL A 30 -1.24 -4.32 0.79
N PRO A 31 -0.69 -5.49 0.44
CA PRO A 31 -1.48 -6.60 -0.08
C PRO A 31 -2.36 -7.17 1.04
N VAL A 32 -3.64 -7.36 0.76
CA VAL A 32 -4.64 -7.86 1.71
C VAL A 32 -5.46 -8.97 1.08
N ILE A 33 -5.93 -9.92 1.90
CA ILE A 33 -6.75 -11.05 1.43
C ILE A 33 -8.13 -10.57 0.96
N GLU A 34 -8.69 -9.57 1.63
CA GLU A 34 -10.00 -9.01 1.32
C GLU A 34 -9.97 -7.48 1.47
N VAL A 35 -10.57 -6.78 0.52
CA VAL A 35 -10.63 -5.30 0.50
C VAL A 35 -11.84 -4.79 1.30
N SER A 36 -12.89 -5.61 1.43
CA SER A 36 -14.10 -5.24 2.16
C SER A 36 -13.80 -4.91 3.62
N GLY A 37 -14.23 -3.74 4.09
CA GLY A 37 -13.98 -3.27 5.46
C GLY A 37 -12.52 -2.92 5.78
N MET A 38 -11.58 -3.20 4.86
CA MET A 38 -10.15 -3.03 5.11
C MET A 38 -9.75 -1.56 5.22
N THR A 39 -10.37 -0.67 4.44
CA THR A 39 -10.13 0.77 4.53
C THR A 39 -10.39 1.29 5.96
N ALA A 40 -11.52 0.91 6.56
CA ALA A 40 -11.85 1.35 7.92
C ALA A 40 -10.87 0.78 8.96
N GLN A 41 -10.37 -0.44 8.74
CA GLN A 41 -9.38 -1.06 9.62
C GLN A 41 -8.00 -0.42 9.48
N ALA A 42 -7.57 -0.11 8.25
CA ALA A 42 -6.34 0.61 7.98
C ALA A 42 -6.36 2.02 8.59
N VAL A 43 -7.46 2.77 8.43
CA VAL A 43 -7.64 4.09 9.08
C VAL A 43 -7.45 3.99 10.59
N ARG A 44 -8.11 3.03 11.25
CA ARG A 44 -8.01 2.86 12.71
C ARG A 44 -6.59 2.53 13.16
N GLN A 45 -5.84 1.72 12.42
CA GLN A 45 -4.45 1.40 12.78
C GLN A 45 -3.50 2.57 12.56
N LEU A 46 -3.69 3.34 11.48
CA LEU A 46 -2.91 4.55 11.23
C LEU A 46 -3.18 5.62 12.29
N ASP A 47 -4.44 5.81 12.66
CA ASP A 47 -4.86 6.74 13.72
C ASP A 47 -4.26 6.33 15.07
N ALA A 48 -4.37 5.06 15.46
CA ALA A 48 -3.76 4.53 16.68
C ALA A 48 -2.22 4.70 16.70
N ALA A 49 -1.58 4.64 15.52
CA ALA A 49 -0.15 4.87 15.36
C ALA A 49 0.24 6.35 15.19
N ASN A 50 -0.72 7.29 15.27
CA ASN A 50 -0.53 8.72 15.01
C ASN A 50 0.15 9.02 13.66
N VAL A 51 -0.18 8.23 12.63
CA VAL A 51 0.36 8.42 11.28
C VAL A 51 -0.60 9.26 10.46
N ALA A 52 -0.16 10.46 10.06
CA ALA A 52 -0.91 11.31 9.14
C ALA A 52 -0.91 10.71 7.73
N PHE A 53 -2.07 10.70 7.07
CA PHE A 53 -2.25 10.27 5.70
C PHE A 53 -3.20 11.24 4.98
N SER A 54 -3.02 11.38 3.66
CA SER A 54 -3.87 12.26 2.85
C SER A 54 -5.07 11.54 2.24
N ASP A 55 -4.89 10.27 1.88
CA ASP A 55 -5.93 9.44 1.24
C ASP A 55 -5.65 7.94 1.44
N ILE A 56 -6.70 7.12 1.34
CA ILE A 56 -6.61 5.65 1.39
C ILE A 56 -7.55 5.06 0.34
N VAL A 57 -6.97 4.32 -0.61
CA VAL A 57 -7.70 3.66 -1.68
C VAL A 57 -7.62 2.14 -1.52
N GLY A 58 -8.78 1.51 -1.39
CA GLY A 58 -8.91 0.06 -1.50
C GLY A 58 -9.29 -0.31 -2.93
N ARG A 59 -8.49 -1.15 -3.60
CA ARG A 59 -8.80 -1.67 -4.94
C ARG A 59 -8.61 -3.17 -4.98
N GLN A 60 -9.44 -3.85 -5.76
CA GLN A 60 -9.23 -5.26 -6.08
C GLN A 60 -8.06 -5.35 -7.05
N SER A 61 -7.05 -6.15 -6.71
CA SER A 61 -5.91 -6.39 -7.62
C SER A 61 -6.41 -7.03 -8.92
N THR A 62 -5.94 -6.49 -10.04
CA THR A 62 -6.17 -7.10 -11.36
C THR A 62 -5.17 -8.22 -11.61
N LEU A 63 -5.42 -9.03 -12.64
CA LEU A 63 -4.46 -10.05 -13.07
C LEU A 63 -3.12 -9.41 -13.51
N ASP A 64 -3.16 -8.22 -14.11
CA ASP A 64 -1.96 -7.45 -14.44
C ASP A 64 -1.18 -7.06 -13.17
N ASP A 65 -1.86 -6.58 -12.11
CA ASP A 65 -1.19 -6.23 -10.84
C ASP A 65 -0.46 -7.45 -10.24
N VAL A 66 -1.09 -8.62 -10.29
CA VAL A 66 -0.51 -9.89 -9.80
C VAL A 66 0.62 -10.36 -10.71
N PHE A 67 0.45 -10.25 -12.03
CA PHE A 67 1.49 -10.56 -13.00
C PHE A 67 2.72 -9.69 -12.76
N PHE A 68 2.56 -8.36 -12.66
CA PHE A 68 3.65 -7.44 -12.36
C PHE A 68 4.31 -7.70 -11.01
N ALA A 69 3.54 -8.03 -9.97
CA ALA A 69 4.08 -8.38 -8.66
C ALA A 69 4.90 -9.68 -8.69
N LEU A 70 4.46 -10.68 -9.46
CA LEU A 70 5.12 -11.99 -9.56
C LEU A 70 6.30 -12.00 -10.53
N THR A 71 6.27 -11.19 -11.60
CA THR A 71 7.30 -11.21 -12.65
C THR A 71 8.31 -10.07 -12.55
N GLY A 72 8.15 -9.14 -11.61
CA GLY A 72 9.13 -8.10 -11.30
C GLY A 72 8.91 -6.79 -12.06
N HIS A 73 8.58 -5.75 -11.30
CA HIS A 73 8.89 -4.33 -11.49
C HIS A 73 8.97 -3.79 -12.94
N GLY A 74 7.90 -3.91 -13.73
CA GLY A 74 7.89 -3.44 -15.13
C GLY A 74 6.95 -2.29 -15.49
N ALA A 75 6.00 -1.86 -14.65
CA ALA A 75 4.88 -1.04 -15.13
C ALA A 75 4.58 0.26 -14.36
N GLU A 76 5.37 0.64 -13.36
CA GLU A 76 5.11 1.90 -12.63
C GLU A 76 5.54 3.17 -13.39
N GLU A 77 6.07 3.05 -14.61
CA GLU A 77 6.46 4.18 -15.47
C GLU A 77 5.38 4.57 -16.52
N ALA A 78 4.27 3.83 -16.63
CA ALA A 78 3.33 3.99 -17.75
C ALA A 78 2.03 4.77 -17.46
N ALA A 79 1.77 5.22 -16.23
CA ALA A 79 0.49 5.87 -15.87
C ALA A 79 0.63 7.34 -15.40
N ALA A 80 1.73 8.00 -15.75
CA ALA A 80 1.81 9.46 -15.76
C ALA A 80 1.65 9.94 -17.21
N SER A 81 0.41 10.12 -17.65
CA SER A 81 0.03 10.90 -18.83
C SER A 81 -1.31 11.57 -18.58
#